data_AF-A0A359LN86-F1
#
_entry.id   AF-A0A359LN86-F1
#
_cell.length_a   1.000
_cell.length_b   1.000
_cell.length_c   1.000
_cell.angle_alpha   90.00
_cell.angle_beta   90.00
_cell.angle_gamma   90.00
#
_symmetry.space_group_name_H-M   'P 1'
#
loop_
_entity.id
_entity.type
_entity.pdbx_description
1 polymer ?
#
loop_
_entity_poly.entity_id
_entity_poly.type
_entity_poly.pdbx_seq_one_letter_code
_entity_poly.pdbx_strand_id
1 'polypeptide(L)'
;MVKNVEIARIFANIAKILSMKEENKFKIRAYEQVAATIENLPMEVETIYRAGKLKEIPGVGEAIAKKIGELIETGKLEYYENLKQTIPSGVLELLNVPEVG
;
A
#
# COMPACT_ATOMS: atom_id res chain seq x y z
N MET A 1 12.86 -9.06 4.17
CA MET A 1 12.98 -7.60 4.01
C MET A 1 12.01 -7.22 2.91
N VAL A 2 11.01 -6.40 3.22
CA VAL A 2 9.96 -6.01 2.26
C VAL A 2 10.49 -4.85 1.43
N LYS A 3 10.49 -4.99 0.10
CA LYS A 3 11.01 -3.94 -0.79
C LYS A 3 10.00 -2.80 -0.95
N ASN A 4 10.48 -1.59 -1.26
CA ASN A 4 9.61 -0.44 -1.57
C ASN A 4 8.53 -0.79 -2.61
N VAL A 5 8.92 -1.53 -3.66
CA VAL A 5 8.02 -1.99 -4.73
C VAL A 5 6.89 -2.88 -4.19
N GLU A 6 7.16 -3.74 -3.21
CA GLU A 6 6.13 -4.59 -2.60
C GLU A 6 5.14 -3.78 -1.79
N ILE A 7 5.64 -2.82 -0.99
CA ILE A 7 4.78 -1.90 -0.23
C ILE A 7 3.93 -1.08 -1.20
N ALA A 8 4.54 -0.44 -2.20
CA ALA A 8 3.83 0.32 -3.22
C ALA A 8 2.72 -0.51 -3.90
N ARG A 9 3.01 -1.75 -4.30
CA ARG A 9 2.02 -2.67 -4.88
C ARG A 9 0.85 -2.96 -3.94
N ILE A 10 1.11 -3.19 -2.66
CA ILE A 10 0.04 -3.42 -1.67
C ILE A 10 -0.87 -2.18 -1.56
N PHE A 11 -0.29 -0.98 -1.45
CA PHE A 11 -1.05 0.27 -1.39
C PHE A 11 -1.83 0.54 -2.70
N ALA A 12 -1.25 0.25 -3.86
CA ALA A 12 -1.94 0.35 -5.15
C ALA A 12 -3.11 -0.63 -5.26
N ASN A 13 -2.93 -1.87 -4.79
CA ASN A 13 -3.99 -2.87 -4.76
C ASN A 13 -5.12 -2.49 -3.81
N ILE A 14 -4.82 -1.88 -2.66
CA ILE A 14 -5.84 -1.32 -1.78
C ILE A 14 -6.66 -0.25 -2.51
N ALA A 15 -6.00 0.68 -3.21
CA ALA A 15 -6.70 1.72 -3.97
C ALA A 15 -7.65 1.13 -5.02
N LYS A 16 -7.18 0.12 -5.78
CA LYS A 16 -8.00 -0.59 -6.77
C LYS A 16 -9.23 -1.23 -6.12
N ILE A 17 -9.05 -1.97 -5.02
CA ILE A 17 -10.17 -2.61 -4.31
C ILE A 17 -11.17 -1.58 -3.81
N LEU A 18 -10.70 -0.49 -3.19
CA LEU A 18 -11.57 0.58 -2.70
C LEU A 18 -12.32 1.28 -3.85
N SER A 19 -11.66 1.48 -4.99
CA SER A 19 -12.29 2.03 -6.20
C SER A 19 -13.42 1.14 -6.72
N MET A 20 -13.20 -0.18 -6.78
CA MET A 20 -14.22 -1.16 -7.18
C MET A 20 -15.42 -1.20 -6.22
N LYS A 21 -15.20 -0.87 -4.94
CA LYS A 21 -16.25 -0.80 -3.92
C LYS A 21 -16.94 0.57 -3.86
N GLU A 22 -16.59 1.48 -4.77
CA GLU A 22 -17.08 2.87 -4.79
C GLU A 22 -16.93 3.57 -3.44
N GLU A 23 -15.86 3.24 -2.71
CA GLU A 23 -15.53 3.84 -1.41
C GLU A 23 -15.13 5.31 -1.59
N ASN A 24 -14.88 5.98 -0.46
CA ASN A 24 -14.53 7.40 -0.44
C ASN A 24 -13.35 7.74 -1.38
N LYS A 25 -13.62 8.61 -2.37
CA LYS A 25 -12.65 9.09 -3.38
C LYS A 25 -11.38 9.71 -2.79
N PHE A 26 -11.46 10.35 -1.62
CA PHE A 26 -10.30 10.90 -0.93
C PHE A 26 -9.39 9.79 -0.42
N LYS A 27 -9.95 8.70 0.13
CA LYS A 27 -9.16 7.54 0.56
C LYS A 27 -8.46 6.89 -0.63
N ILE A 28 -9.20 6.64 -1.71
CA ILE A 28 -8.66 6.01 -2.92
C ILE A 28 -7.44 6.80 -3.41
N ARG A 29 -7.58 8.11 -3.61
CA ARG A 29 -6.48 8.97 -4.04
C ARG A 29 -5.30 9.00 -3.07
N ALA A 30 -5.56 8.95 -1.76
CA ALA A 30 -4.49 8.90 -0.78
C ALA A 30 -3.66 7.62 -0.92
N TYR A 31 -4.30 6.46 -1.12
CA TYR A 31 -3.62 5.19 -1.34
C TYR A 31 -2.84 5.18 -2.68
N GLU A 32 -3.41 5.73 -3.76
CA GLU A 32 -2.72 5.86 -5.06
C GLU A 32 -1.48 6.75 -4.96
N GLN A 33 -1.62 7.92 -4.33
CA GLN A 33 -0.52 8.87 -4.16
C GLN A 33 0.62 8.25 -3.36
N VAL A 34 0.30 7.54 -2.28
CA VAL A 34 1.30 6.89 -1.44
C VAL A 34 1.98 5.75 -2.16
N ALA A 35 1.24 4.93 -2.92
CA ALA A 35 1.83 3.87 -3.73
C ALA A 35 2.86 4.44 -4.72
N ALA A 36 2.48 5.45 -5.50
CA ALA A 36 3.36 6.10 -6.47
C ALA A 36 4.57 6.77 -5.80
N THR A 37 4.37 7.38 -4.64
CA THR A 37 5.46 8.03 -3.88
C THR A 37 6.44 6.99 -3.37
N ILE A 38 5.96 5.89 -2.79
CA ILE A 38 6.83 4.82 -2.26
C ILE A 38 7.62 4.12 -3.35
N GLU A 39 7.00 3.89 -4.51
CA GLU A 39 7.66 3.27 -5.66
C GLU A 39 8.84 4.10 -6.18
N ASN A 40 8.67 5.43 -6.21
CA ASN A 40 9.68 6.37 -6.71
C ASN A 40 10.61 6.93 -5.61
N LEU A 41 10.51 6.43 -4.36
CA LEU A 41 11.36 6.91 -3.29
C LEU A 41 12.82 6.55 -3.57
N PRO A 42 13.76 7.52 -3.49
CA PRO A 42 15.19 7.25 -3.68
C PRO A 42 15.81 6.48 -2.52
N MET A 43 15.11 6.37 -1.39
CA MET A 43 15.56 5.70 -0.18
C MET A 43 14.57 4.61 0.23
N GLU A 44 15.07 3.56 0.88
CA GLU A 44 14.23 2.48 1.39
C GLU A 44 13.23 3.01 2.42
N VAL A 45 11.97 2.62 2.27
CA VAL A 45 10.90 3.02 3.20
C VAL A 45 11.19 2.50 4.61
N GLU A 46 11.87 1.36 4.74
CA GLU A 46 12.31 0.82 6.02
C GLU A 46 13.28 1.76 6.74
N THR A 47 14.22 2.37 6.02
CA THR A 47 15.16 3.34 6.58
C THR A 47 14.43 4.59 7.08
N ILE A 48 13.45 5.08 6.31
CA ILE A 48 12.60 6.21 6.70
C ILE A 48 11.73 5.86 7.92
N TYR A 49 11.23 4.62 7.99
CA TYR A 49 10.48 4.10 9.14
C TYR A 49 11.32 4.06 10.41
N ARG A 50 12.51 3.46 10.35
CA ARG A 50 13.44 3.39 11.48
C ARG A 50 13.87 4.79 11.97
N ALA A 51 13.90 5.77 11.07
CA ALA A 51 14.17 7.16 11.41
C ALA A 51 12.95 7.92 11.97
N GLY A 52 11.76 7.30 12.03
CA GLY A 52 10.52 7.93 12.50
C GLY A 52 9.96 8.98 11.54
N LYS A 53 10.36 8.95 10.27
CA LYS A 53 10.13 10.03 9.29
C LYS A 53 9.08 9.69 8.23
N LEU A 54 8.28 8.64 8.42
CA LEU A 54 7.24 8.26 7.45
C LEU A 54 6.24 9.39 7.18
N LYS A 55 5.94 10.21 8.19
CA LYS A 55 5.03 11.37 8.06
C LYS A 55 5.63 12.52 7.23
N GLU A 56 6.92 12.51 6.94
CA GLU A 56 7.55 13.46 6.02
C GLU A 56 7.32 13.11 4.55
N ILE A 57 6.89 11.87 4.26
CA ILE A 57 6.56 11.44 2.91
C ILE A 57 5.25 12.11 2.47
N PRO A 58 5.22 12.82 1.33
CA PRO A 58 4.00 13.48 0.86
C PRO A 58 2.88 12.47 0.62
N GLY A 59 1.70 12.77 1.18
CA GLY A 59 0.53 11.88 1.13
C GLY A 59 0.47 10.82 2.25
N VAL A 60 1.56 10.60 2.99
CA VAL A 60 1.57 9.65 4.13
C VAL A 60 1.06 10.33 5.40
N GLY A 61 -0.23 10.16 5.66
CA GLY A 61 -0.84 10.52 6.94
C GLY A 61 -0.58 9.49 8.05
N GLU A 62 -1.08 9.77 9.26
CA GLU A 62 -0.89 8.89 10.42
C GLU A 62 -1.43 7.46 10.21
N ALA A 63 -2.62 7.35 9.58
CA ALA A 63 -3.24 6.08 9.30
C ALA A 63 -2.50 5.25 8.24
N ILE A 64 -1.69 5.90 7.39
CA ILE A 64 -0.87 5.24 6.37
C ILE A 64 0.48 4.86 6.98
N ALA A 65 1.10 5.76 7.73
CA ALA A 65 2.35 5.49 8.43
C ALA A 65 2.25 4.25 9.34
N LYS A 66 1.13 4.09 10.07
CA LYS A 66 0.87 2.88 10.87
C LYS A 66 0.85 1.60 10.02
N LYS A 67 0.18 1.63 8.86
CA LYS A 67 0.10 0.47 7.94
C LYS A 67 1.44 0.13 7.31
N ILE A 68 2.25 1.14 6.99
CA ILE A 68 3.62 0.94 6.49
C ILE A 68 4.47 0.28 7.58
N GLY A 69 4.41 0.77 8.82
CA GLY A 69 5.10 0.16 9.95
C GLY A 69 4.70 -1.31 10.15
N GLU A 70 3.40 -1.60 10.14
CA GLU A 70 2.87 -2.97 10.24
C GLU A 70 3.43 -3.89 9.13
N LEU A 71 3.48 -3.40 7.88
CA LEU A 71 4.08 -4.15 6.77
C LEU A 71 5.56 -4.43 6.96
N ILE A 72 6.31 -3.46 7.49
CA ILE A 72 7.75 -3.60 7.71
C ILE A 72 8.01 -4.59 8.86
N GLU A 73 7.26 -4.48 9.95
CA GLU A 73 7.48 -5.29 11.16
C GLU A 73 6.95 -6.71 11.03
N THR A 74 5.79 -6.89 10.40
CA THR A 74 5.10 -8.19 10.34
C THR A 74 5.19 -8.87 8.97
N GLY A 75 5.56 -8.12 7.93
CA GLY A 75 5.53 -8.58 6.53
C GLY A 75 4.12 -8.70 5.94
N LYS A 76 3.08 -8.34 6.69
CA LYS A 76 1.68 -8.44 6.27
C LYS A 76 0.92 -7.18 6.67
N LEU A 77 -0.21 -6.96 6.01
CA LEU A 77 -1.12 -5.86 6.35
C LEU A 77 -2.52 -6.42 6.53
N GLU A 78 -2.99 -6.49 7.77
CA GLU A 78 -4.29 -7.07 8.10
C GLU A 78 -5.42 -6.35 7.35
N TYR A 79 -5.31 -5.03 7.18
CA TYR A 79 -6.25 -4.26 6.39
C TYR A 79 -6.34 -4.73 4.93
N TYR A 80 -5.22 -5.08 4.32
CA TYR A 80 -5.18 -5.59 2.94
C TYR A 80 -5.73 -7.02 2.87
N GLU A 81 -5.37 -7.88 3.82
CA GLU A 81 -5.91 -9.24 3.91
C GLU A 81 -7.45 -9.25 3.99
N ASN A 82 -8.00 -8.40 4.85
CA ASN A 82 -9.46 -8.25 4.97
C ASN A 82 -10.10 -7.72 3.69
N LEU A 83 -9.48 -6.74 3.03
CA LEU A 83 -10.00 -6.22 1.76
C LEU A 83 -10.03 -7.30 0.67
N LYS A 84 -9.00 -8.14 0.59
CA LYS A 84 -8.94 -9.28 -0.35
C LYS A 84 -10.08 -10.26 -0.15
N GLN A 85 -10.55 -10.47 1.08
CA GLN A 85 -11.70 -11.34 1.36
C GLN A 85 -13.04 -10.72 0.90
N THR A 86 -13.09 -9.41 0.68
CA THR A 86 -14.32 -8.74 0.22
C THR A 86 -14.48 -8.72 -1.30
N ILE A 87 -13.49 -9.20 -2.06
CA ILE A 87 -13.55 -9.28 -3.52
C ILE A 87 -13.60 -10.74 -3.99
N PRO A 88 -14.27 -11.04 -5.12
CA PRO A 88 -14.29 -12.38 -5.68
C PRO A 88 -12.88 -12.87 -6.04
N SER A 89 -12.63 -14.18 -5.94
CA SER A 89 -11.33 -14.81 -6.19
C SER A 89 -10.75 -14.44 -7.57
N GLY A 90 -11.59 -14.39 -8.61
CA GLY A 90 -11.14 -14.03 -9.96
C GLY A 90 -10.66 -12.58 -10.09
N VAL A 91 -11.13 -11.67 -9.24
CA VAL A 91 -10.61 -10.28 -9.17
C VAL A 91 -9.28 -10.25 -8.42
N LEU A 92 -9.13 -11.09 -7.39
CA LEU A 92 -7.87 -11.21 -6.65
C LEU A 92 -6.74 -11.76 -7.54
N GLU A 93 -7.05 -12.68 -8.46
CA GLU A 93 -6.09 -13.18 -9.44
C GLU A 93 -5.57 -12.04 -10.34
N LEU A 94 -6.44 -11.14 -10.81
CA LEU A 94 -6.07 -9.96 -11.61
C LEU A 94 -5.15 -8.98 -10.85
N LEU A 95 -5.26 -8.89 -9.53
CA LEU A 95 -4.42 -8.04 -8.68
C LEU A 95 -3.05 -8.67 -8.36
N ASN A 96 -2.96 -10.01 -8.43
CA ASN A 96 -1.73 -10.76 -8.18
C ASN A 96 -0.96 -11.08 -9.47
N VAL A 97 -1.51 -10.80 -10.66
CA VAL A 97 -0.77 -10.97 -11.91
C VAL A 97 0.49 -10.11 -11.79
N PRO A 98 1.69 -10.72 -11.74
CA PRO A 98 2.92 -9.95 -11.87
C PRO A 98 2.79 -9.22 -13.20
N GLU A 99 2.98 -7.91 -13.22
CA GLU A 99 3.22 -7.21 -14.49
C GLU A 99 4.30 -8.01 -15.22
N VAL A 100 3.86 -8.74 -16.24
CA VAL A 100 4.74 -9.53 -17.08
C VAL A 100 5.77 -8.55 -17.63
N GLY A 101 7.02 -8.75 -17.19
CA GLY A 101 8.17 -8.02 -17.72
C GLY A 101 8.33 -8.26 -19.21
#